data_AF-A0A9X9HZX3-F1
#
_entry.id   AF-A0A9X9HZX3-F1
#
_cell.length_a   1.000
_cell.length_b   1.000
_cell.length_c   1.000
_cell.angle_alpha   90.00
_cell.angle_beta   90.00
_cell.angle_gamma   90.00
#
_symmetry.space_group_name_H-M   'P 1'
#
loop_
_entity.id
_entity.type
_entity.pdbx_description
1 polymer ?
#
loop_
_entity_poly.entity_id
_entity_poly.type
_entity_poly.pdbx_seq_one_letter_code
_entity_poly.pdbx_strand_id
1 'polypeptide(L)'
;MAAAPIESLRPDTPLKPLYIIHGEEDLLRIEALDTLRAAAKKQGYLNREVYTAENNFDWNELLQSAGSAGLFADLKLLEIHIPNGKPGKNGGDTLQAFAERLPEDTVTLILLPKLEKAQIQSKWFSALAGKGIVLEAKAVAPHALPQWIQGRLKQQGLDIEPEALALFAERVEGNLLAARQEIEKLALLHPKGHLINIADAEAAVATVARFDVFQLAGAWMKGDALRVSRLLDGLEEEGEEPVLLLWAVAEDIRTLIRLTAALKQGQNIQSLRNSLRLWGDKQTLAPMAAKRISINRLLDALKTCAKIDRIIKGAEEGDAWTEFKQLVTSLAA
;
A
#
# COMPACT_ATOMS: atom_id res chain seq x y z
N MET A 1 -11.21 22.20 -1.61
CA MET A 1 -12.33 21.36 -1.17
C MET A 1 -11.80 20.46 -0.07
N ALA A 2 -12.43 20.41 1.11
CA ALA A 2 -11.92 19.62 2.22
C ALA A 2 -12.34 18.15 2.04
N ALA A 3 -11.38 17.22 2.01
CA ALA A 3 -11.67 15.79 2.07
C ALA A 3 -12.24 15.45 3.45
N ALA A 4 -13.31 14.66 3.50
CA ALA A 4 -13.85 14.17 4.77
C ALA A 4 -12.94 13.04 5.31
N PRO A 5 -12.67 12.98 6.62
CA PRO A 5 -11.87 11.90 7.19
C PRO A 5 -12.63 10.58 7.12
N ILE A 6 -12.00 9.54 6.57
CA ILE A 6 -12.59 8.20 6.42
C ILE A 6 -13.01 7.63 7.78
N GLU A 7 -12.26 7.95 8.83
CA GLU A 7 -12.45 7.50 10.20
C GLU A 7 -13.72 8.06 10.85
N SER A 8 -14.36 9.07 10.24
CA SER A 8 -15.65 9.61 10.68
C SER A 8 -16.85 8.82 10.15
N LEU A 9 -16.66 7.97 9.14
CA LEU A 9 -17.74 7.18 8.57
C LEU A 9 -18.22 6.14 9.59
N ARG A 10 -19.55 6.00 9.66
CA ARG A 10 -20.23 4.99 10.48
C ARG A 10 -21.29 4.29 9.65
N PRO A 11 -21.61 3.02 9.92
CA PRO A 11 -22.69 2.31 9.23
C PRO A 11 -24.07 2.99 9.36
N ASP A 12 -24.27 3.89 10.31
CA ASP A 12 -25.53 4.62 10.49
C ASP A 12 -25.52 6.02 9.85
N THR A 13 -24.47 6.36 9.09
CA THR A 13 -24.34 7.68 8.43
C THR A 13 -25.39 7.81 7.32
N PRO A 14 -26.23 8.86 7.33
CA PRO A 14 -27.12 9.15 6.21
C PRO A 14 -26.31 9.30 4.91
N LEU A 15 -26.65 8.52 3.88
CA LEU A 15 -25.86 8.51 2.65
C LEU A 15 -26.13 9.75 1.79
N LYS A 16 -25.06 10.23 1.14
CA LYS A 16 -25.15 11.17 0.03
C LYS A 16 -25.19 10.43 -1.30
N PRO A 17 -25.69 11.05 -2.39
CA PRO A 17 -25.83 10.38 -3.68
C PRO A 17 -24.50 9.96 -4.33
N LEU A 18 -23.38 10.58 -3.96
CA LEU A 18 -22.07 10.33 -4.57
C LEU A 18 -20.93 10.38 -3.54
N TYR A 19 -20.08 9.36 -3.56
CA TYR A 19 -18.81 9.29 -2.84
C TYR A 19 -17.67 8.99 -3.80
N ILE A 20 -16.55 9.68 -3.62
CA ILE A 20 -15.30 9.43 -4.36
C ILE A 20 -14.25 8.99 -3.34
N ILE A 21 -13.81 7.74 -3.42
CA ILE A 21 -12.79 7.15 -2.58
C ILE A 21 -11.50 7.06 -3.41
N HIS A 22 -10.44 7.73 -2.96
CA HIS A 22 -9.13 7.65 -3.60
C HIS A 22 -8.02 7.71 -2.56
N GLY A 23 -6.81 7.27 -2.90
CA GLY A 23 -5.68 7.42 -1.99
C GLY A 23 -4.66 6.30 -2.09
N GLU A 24 -3.58 6.46 -1.35
CA GLU A 24 -2.43 5.54 -1.32
C GLU A 24 -2.66 4.35 -0.40
N GLU A 25 -3.43 4.53 0.67
CA GLU A 25 -3.60 3.52 1.70
C GLU A 25 -4.75 2.57 1.38
N ASP A 26 -4.42 1.36 0.96
CA ASP A 26 -5.38 0.35 0.52
C ASP A 26 -6.36 -0.03 1.63
N LEU A 27 -5.89 -0.18 2.86
CA LEU A 27 -6.74 -0.55 3.99
C LEU A 27 -7.86 0.49 4.18
N LEU A 28 -7.52 1.78 4.21
CA LEU A 28 -8.48 2.84 4.44
C LEU A 28 -9.50 2.94 3.29
N ARG A 29 -9.10 2.66 2.04
CA ARG A 29 -10.06 2.59 0.92
C ARG A 29 -11.06 1.44 1.11
N ILE A 30 -10.58 0.27 1.52
CA ILE A 30 -11.42 -0.91 1.77
C ILE A 30 -12.40 -0.63 2.91
N GLU A 31 -11.92 -0.10 4.04
CA GLU A 31 -12.79 0.20 5.19
C GLU A 31 -13.82 1.28 4.89
N ALA A 32 -13.46 2.32 4.13
CA ALA A 32 -14.41 3.34 3.68
C ALA A 32 -15.53 2.72 2.84
N LEU A 33 -15.15 1.90 1.87
CA LEU A 33 -16.06 1.19 0.98
C LEU A 33 -17.00 0.27 1.76
N ASP A 34 -16.47 -0.55 2.64
CA ASP A 34 -17.26 -1.51 3.43
C ASP A 34 -18.19 -0.79 4.42
N THR A 35 -17.76 0.32 5.00
CA THR A 35 -18.61 1.15 5.86
C THR A 35 -19.77 1.75 5.07
N LEU A 36 -19.53 2.25 3.86
CA LEU A 36 -20.57 2.80 2.98
C LEU A 36 -21.53 1.71 2.47
N ARG A 37 -21.03 0.52 2.13
CA ARG A 37 -21.86 -0.65 1.80
C ARG A 37 -22.75 -1.05 2.96
N ALA A 38 -22.22 -1.08 4.18
CA ALA A 38 -22.99 -1.39 5.37
C ALA A 38 -24.10 -0.34 5.62
N ALA A 39 -23.79 0.95 5.44
CA ALA A 39 -24.77 2.02 5.53
C ALA A 39 -25.84 1.94 4.45
N ALA A 40 -25.46 1.60 3.22
CA ALA A 40 -26.37 1.42 2.09
C ALA A 40 -27.36 0.29 2.38
N LYS A 41 -26.86 -0.87 2.81
CA LYS A 41 -27.69 -2.01 3.20
C LYS A 41 -28.68 -1.67 4.31
N LYS A 42 -28.26 -0.93 5.35
CA LYS A 42 -29.13 -0.48 6.45
C LYS A 42 -30.22 0.49 5.98
N GLN A 43 -29.94 1.30 4.96
CA GLN A 43 -30.88 2.27 4.39
C GLN A 43 -31.74 1.70 3.26
N GLY A 44 -31.65 0.38 2.98
CA GLY A 44 -32.50 -0.29 2.00
C GLY A 44 -31.95 -0.33 0.57
N TYR A 45 -30.72 0.12 0.34
CA TYR A 45 -30.03 -0.04 -0.95
C TYR A 45 -29.55 -1.48 -1.10
N LEU A 46 -30.45 -2.36 -1.55
CA LEU A 46 -30.21 -3.80 -1.65
C LEU A 46 -29.74 -4.25 -3.03
N ASN A 47 -30.04 -3.46 -4.08
CA ASN A 47 -29.57 -3.74 -5.42
C ASN A 47 -28.15 -3.17 -5.60
N ARG A 48 -27.15 -4.04 -5.69
CA ARG A 48 -25.74 -3.65 -5.85
C ARG A 48 -25.23 -4.00 -7.24
N GLU A 49 -24.78 -2.99 -7.97
CA GLU A 49 -24.15 -3.12 -9.28
C GLU A 49 -22.69 -2.68 -9.18
N VAL A 50 -21.78 -3.42 -9.84
CA VAL A 50 -20.34 -3.16 -9.78
C VAL A 50 -19.77 -3.14 -11.18
N TYR A 51 -19.07 -2.06 -11.51
CA TYR A 51 -18.39 -1.88 -12.78
C TYR A 51 -16.90 -1.64 -12.54
N THR A 52 -16.05 -2.35 -13.27
CA THR A 52 -14.60 -2.12 -13.26
C THR A 52 -14.18 -1.58 -14.62
N ALA A 53 -13.78 -0.31 -14.64
CA ALA A 53 -13.34 0.40 -15.82
C ALA A 53 -11.88 0.05 -16.18
N GLU A 54 -11.72 -1.09 -16.85
CA GLU A 54 -10.47 -1.52 -17.46
C GLU A 54 -10.34 -1.01 -18.92
N ASN A 55 -9.31 -1.48 -19.64
CA ASN A 55 -9.12 -1.09 -21.04
C ASN A 55 -10.36 -1.50 -21.87
N ASN A 56 -10.85 -0.58 -22.71
CA ASN A 56 -12.05 -0.73 -23.55
C ASN A 56 -13.38 -0.87 -22.78
N PHE A 57 -13.46 -0.40 -21.54
CA PHE A 57 -14.71 -0.32 -20.80
C PHE A 57 -15.78 0.51 -21.55
N ASP A 58 -17.01 -0.03 -21.65
CA ASP A 58 -18.12 0.65 -22.29
C ASP A 58 -18.82 1.61 -21.32
N TRP A 59 -18.45 2.89 -21.42
CA TRP A 59 -19.04 3.95 -20.61
C TRP A 59 -20.52 4.23 -20.92
N ASN A 60 -21.05 3.78 -22.05
CA ASN A 60 -22.47 3.92 -22.36
C ASN A 60 -23.32 2.95 -21.55
N GLU A 61 -22.82 1.75 -21.30
CA GLU A 61 -23.49 0.76 -20.45
C GLU A 61 -23.69 1.31 -19.04
N LEU A 62 -22.67 1.98 -18.50
CA LEU A 62 -22.74 2.65 -17.20
C LEU A 62 -23.86 3.70 -17.15
N LEU A 63 -23.96 4.56 -18.16
CA LEU A 63 -25.00 5.59 -18.23
C LEU A 63 -26.40 4.99 -18.36
N GLN A 64 -26.54 3.93 -19.15
CA GLN A 64 -27.82 3.24 -19.31
C GLN A 64 -28.26 2.57 -18.01
N SER A 65 -27.35 1.89 -17.31
CA SER A 65 -27.68 1.25 -16.04
C SER A 65 -28.00 2.27 -14.96
N ALA A 66 -27.24 3.36 -14.88
CA ALA A 66 -27.48 4.42 -13.92
C ALA A 66 -28.80 5.18 -14.17
N GLY A 67 -29.23 5.30 -15.43
CA GLY A 67 -30.53 5.89 -15.79
C GLY A 67 -31.71 4.93 -15.71
N SER A 68 -31.48 3.62 -15.53
CA SER A 68 -32.53 2.63 -15.42
C SER A 68 -33.08 2.59 -13.98
N ALA A 69 -34.27 3.18 -13.79
CA ALA A 69 -35.02 3.01 -12.56
C ALA A 69 -35.46 1.55 -12.45
N GLY A 70 -35.23 0.93 -11.29
CA GLY A 70 -35.74 -0.41 -11.03
C GLY A 70 -37.27 -0.42 -11.14
N LEU A 71 -37.83 -1.44 -11.79
CA LEU A 71 -39.29 -1.61 -11.98
C LEU A 71 -40.10 -1.60 -10.66
N PHE A 72 -39.42 -1.74 -9.52
CA PHE A 72 -40.01 -1.79 -8.18
C PHE A 72 -39.56 -0.65 -7.25
N ALA A 73 -38.96 0.43 -7.79
CA ALA A 73 -38.39 1.52 -6.99
C ALA A 73 -37.33 1.06 -5.97
N ASP A 74 -36.55 0.04 -6.35
CA ASP A 74 -35.47 -0.48 -5.51
C ASP A 74 -34.29 0.49 -5.48
N LEU A 75 -33.96 0.96 -4.28
CA LEU A 75 -32.78 1.77 -4.03
C LEU A 75 -31.51 1.02 -4.48
N LYS A 76 -30.66 1.70 -5.25
CA LYS A 76 -29.50 1.10 -5.93
C LYS A 76 -28.17 1.59 -5.35
N LEU A 77 -27.24 0.67 -5.11
CA LEU A 77 -25.84 0.97 -4.82
C LEU A 77 -24.98 0.68 -6.06
N LEU A 78 -24.50 1.74 -6.70
CA LEU A 78 -23.64 1.65 -7.89
C LEU A 78 -22.17 1.82 -7.49
N GLU A 79 -21.33 0.84 -7.79
CA GLU A 79 -19.88 0.89 -7.54
C GLU A 79 -19.11 0.95 -8.86
N ILE A 80 -18.24 1.95 -9.00
CA ILE A 80 -17.42 2.17 -10.19
C ILE A 80 -15.96 2.16 -9.78
N HIS A 81 -15.25 1.10 -10.16
CA HIS A 81 -13.82 0.93 -9.91
C HIS A 81 -13.04 1.41 -11.13
N ILE A 82 -12.07 2.29 -10.95
CA ILE A 82 -11.18 2.78 -12.02
C ILE A 82 -9.74 2.50 -11.59
N PRO A 83 -9.24 1.25 -11.77
CA PRO A 83 -8.00 0.79 -11.15
C PRO A 83 -6.76 1.60 -11.54
N ASN A 84 -6.72 2.11 -12.77
CA ASN A 84 -5.61 2.91 -13.30
C ASN A 84 -5.75 4.42 -13.00
N GLY A 85 -6.85 4.85 -12.36
CA GLY A 85 -7.17 6.25 -12.08
C GLY A 85 -7.43 7.11 -13.31
N LYS A 86 -7.56 6.51 -14.49
CA LYS A 86 -7.60 7.18 -15.79
C LYS A 86 -8.81 6.69 -16.59
N PRO A 87 -9.95 7.40 -16.52
CA PRO A 87 -11.15 7.04 -17.29
C PRO A 87 -11.02 7.32 -18.80
N GLY A 88 -9.91 7.90 -19.25
CA GLY A 88 -9.73 8.34 -20.64
C GLY A 88 -10.62 9.54 -20.98
N LYS A 89 -10.67 9.90 -22.28
CA LYS A 89 -11.48 11.03 -22.74
C LYS A 89 -12.98 10.73 -22.61
N ASN A 90 -13.43 9.62 -23.22
CA ASN A 90 -14.84 9.23 -23.20
C ASN A 90 -15.36 9.05 -21.76
N GLY A 91 -14.63 8.31 -20.92
CA GLY A 91 -15.02 8.13 -19.53
C GLY A 91 -14.99 9.43 -18.71
N GLY A 92 -14.05 10.33 -18.98
CA GLY A 92 -14.03 11.65 -18.35
C GLY A 92 -15.28 12.48 -18.68
N ASP A 93 -15.66 12.52 -19.95
CA ASP A 93 -16.85 13.23 -20.42
C ASP A 93 -18.14 12.60 -19.84
N THR A 94 -18.22 11.26 -19.82
CA THR A 94 -19.32 10.50 -19.20
C THR A 94 -19.45 10.77 -17.71
N LEU A 95 -18.36 10.70 -16.95
CA LEU A 95 -18.37 10.97 -15.51
C LEU A 95 -18.77 12.41 -15.19
N GLN A 96 -18.39 13.36 -16.06
CA GLN A 96 -18.83 14.76 -15.94
C GLN A 96 -20.35 14.88 -16.14
N ALA A 97 -20.89 14.30 -17.22
CA ALA A 97 -22.32 14.30 -17.48
C ALA A 97 -23.11 13.58 -16.37
N PHE A 98 -22.56 12.50 -15.84
CA PHE A 98 -23.14 11.76 -14.72
C PHE A 98 -23.22 12.61 -13.45
N ALA A 99 -22.17 13.37 -13.11
CA ALA A 99 -22.16 14.27 -11.95
C ALA A 99 -23.24 15.36 -12.03
N GLU A 100 -23.60 15.80 -13.24
CA GLU A 100 -24.65 16.80 -13.45
C GLU A 100 -26.06 16.25 -13.21
N ARG A 101 -26.24 14.92 -13.30
CA ARG A 101 -27.55 14.24 -13.23
C ARG A 101 -27.44 12.95 -12.42
N LEU A 102 -27.18 13.08 -11.12
CA LEU A 102 -27.17 11.95 -10.19
C LEU A 102 -28.61 11.44 -9.99
N PRO A 103 -28.86 10.12 -10.14
CA PRO A 103 -30.18 9.54 -9.88
C PRO A 103 -30.54 9.65 -8.38
N GLU A 104 -31.79 9.97 -8.06
CA GLU A 104 -32.24 10.19 -6.67
C GLU A 104 -32.32 8.90 -5.84
N ASP A 105 -32.54 7.76 -6.51
CA ASP A 105 -32.68 6.43 -5.92
C ASP A 105 -31.35 5.65 -5.87
N THR A 106 -30.25 6.29 -6.29
CA THR A 106 -28.95 5.64 -6.45
C THR A 106 -27.88 6.32 -5.62
N VAL A 107 -27.18 5.54 -4.80
CA VAL A 107 -25.91 5.95 -4.19
C VAL A 107 -24.77 5.41 -5.04
N THR A 108 -23.89 6.30 -5.48
CA THR A 108 -22.73 5.93 -6.31
C THR A 108 -21.43 6.04 -5.53
N LEU A 109 -20.63 4.97 -5.56
CA LEU A 109 -19.29 4.91 -5.00
C LEU A 109 -18.28 4.81 -6.14
N ILE A 110 -17.39 5.79 -6.26
CA ILE A 110 -16.30 5.78 -7.24
C ILE A 110 -15.00 5.45 -6.52
N LEU A 111 -14.34 4.38 -6.93
CA LEU A 111 -13.11 3.87 -6.33
C LEU A 111 -11.94 4.06 -7.26
N LEU A 112 -10.94 4.78 -6.78
CA LEU A 112 -9.77 5.20 -7.52
C LEU A 112 -8.50 4.86 -6.71
N PRO A 113 -7.36 4.63 -7.38
CA PRO A 113 -6.06 4.57 -6.71
C PRO A 113 -5.66 5.97 -6.21
N LYS A 114 -4.42 6.10 -5.72
CA LYS A 114 -3.80 7.41 -5.51
C LYS A 114 -3.82 8.20 -6.82
N LEU A 115 -4.38 9.41 -6.77
CA LEU A 115 -4.43 10.32 -7.91
C LEU A 115 -3.30 11.33 -7.83
N GLU A 116 -2.67 11.59 -8.97
CA GLU A 116 -1.72 12.69 -9.11
C GLU A 116 -2.45 14.03 -9.20
N LYS A 117 -1.71 15.13 -8.96
CA LYS A 117 -2.23 16.50 -8.99
C LYS A 117 -2.99 16.81 -10.30
N ALA A 118 -2.49 16.35 -11.44
CA ALA A 118 -3.14 16.56 -12.74
C ALA A 118 -4.51 15.86 -12.84
N GLN A 119 -4.65 14.67 -12.25
CA GLN A 119 -5.91 13.93 -12.23
C GLN A 119 -6.92 14.59 -11.29
N ILE A 120 -6.47 15.03 -10.10
CA ILE A 120 -7.32 15.76 -9.13
C ILE A 120 -7.82 17.09 -9.73
N GLN A 121 -6.99 17.76 -10.54
CA GLN A 121 -7.35 19.03 -11.21
C GLN A 121 -8.14 18.84 -12.51
N SER A 122 -8.38 17.61 -12.93
CA SER A 122 -9.14 17.35 -14.15
C SER A 122 -10.60 17.80 -14.02
N LYS A 123 -11.23 18.10 -15.16
CA LYS A 123 -12.63 18.54 -15.20
C LYS A 123 -13.58 17.49 -14.64
N TRP A 124 -13.39 16.22 -15.02
CA TRP A 124 -14.25 15.11 -14.59
C TRP A 124 -14.18 14.92 -13.07
N PHE A 125 -12.97 14.93 -12.48
CA PHE A 125 -12.81 14.79 -11.04
C PHE A 125 -13.41 15.98 -10.29
N SER A 126 -13.17 17.20 -10.78
CA SER A 126 -13.72 18.42 -10.19
C SER A 126 -15.25 18.46 -10.23
N ALA A 127 -15.86 17.94 -11.30
CA ALA A 127 -17.32 17.83 -11.44
C ALA A 127 -17.91 16.86 -10.40
N LEU A 128 -17.33 15.66 -10.26
CA LEU A 128 -17.72 14.68 -9.25
C LEU A 128 -17.53 15.22 -7.83
N ALA A 129 -16.36 15.78 -7.55
CA ALA A 129 -16.02 16.33 -6.24
C ALA A 129 -16.96 17.49 -5.85
N GLY A 130 -17.40 18.30 -6.81
CA GLY A 130 -18.36 19.38 -6.57
C GLY A 130 -19.78 18.91 -6.21
N LYS A 131 -20.11 17.64 -6.46
CA LYS A 131 -21.45 17.05 -6.27
C LYS A 131 -21.49 15.94 -5.23
N GLY A 132 -20.34 15.36 -4.88
CA GLY A 132 -20.20 14.24 -3.95
C GLY A 132 -19.27 14.53 -2.78
N ILE A 133 -19.10 13.53 -1.92
CA ILE A 133 -18.14 13.56 -0.81
C ILE A 133 -16.83 12.91 -1.27
N VAL A 134 -15.72 13.62 -1.13
CA VAL A 134 -14.38 13.08 -1.40
C VAL A 134 -13.77 12.52 -0.11
N LEU A 135 -13.35 11.26 -0.17
CA LEU A 135 -12.71 10.49 0.88
C LEU A 135 -11.29 10.14 0.43
N GLU A 136 -10.30 10.74 1.10
CA GLU A 136 -8.89 10.55 0.77
C GLU A 136 -8.24 9.58 1.77
N ALA A 137 -7.93 8.37 1.29
CA ALA A 137 -7.17 7.35 2.00
C ALA A 137 -5.68 7.68 1.99
N LYS A 138 -5.29 8.60 2.86
CA LYS A 138 -3.89 9.01 3.02
C LYS A 138 -3.09 7.89 3.68
N ALA A 139 -1.86 7.70 3.22
CA ALA A 139 -0.89 6.87 3.92
C ALA A 139 -0.72 7.37 5.36
N VAL A 140 -0.75 6.44 6.32
CA VAL A 140 -0.43 6.76 7.70
C VAL A 140 1.09 6.94 7.80
N ALA A 141 1.52 8.17 8.09
CA ALA A 141 2.94 8.47 8.18
C ALA A 141 3.58 7.70 9.35
N PRO A 142 4.87 7.30 9.28
CA PRO A 142 5.52 6.51 10.33
C PRO A 142 5.43 7.13 11.73
N HIS A 143 5.54 8.45 11.84
CA HIS A 143 5.40 9.16 13.12
C HIS A 143 3.98 9.15 13.70
N ALA A 144 2.95 8.93 12.86
CA ALA A 144 1.55 8.87 13.27
C ALA A 144 1.06 7.42 13.48
N LEU A 145 1.82 6.43 13.02
CA LEU A 145 1.48 5.00 13.10
C LEU A 145 1.25 4.50 14.53
N PRO A 146 2.09 4.83 15.54
CA PRO A 146 1.82 4.43 16.93
C PRO A 146 0.47 4.94 17.43
N GLN A 147 0.14 6.20 17.17
CA GLN A 147 -1.14 6.76 17.59
C GLN A 147 -2.32 6.11 16.86
N TRP A 148 -2.14 5.77 15.58
CA TRP A 148 -3.15 5.05 14.80
C TRP A 148 -3.42 3.65 15.38
N ILE A 149 -2.37 2.88 15.69
CA ILE A 149 -2.49 1.55 16.31
C ILE A 149 -3.18 1.64 17.66
N GLN A 150 -2.74 2.57 18.51
CA GLN A 150 -3.34 2.77 19.83
C GLN A 150 -4.82 3.13 19.74
N GLY A 151 -5.21 3.98 18.79
CA GLY A 151 -6.61 4.34 18.55
C GLY A 151 -7.46 3.14 18.17
N ARG A 152 -6.94 2.23 17.33
CA ARG A 152 -7.62 1.01 16.89
C ARG A 152 -7.75 -0.03 18.01
N LEU A 153 -6.70 -0.25 18.80
CA LEU A 153 -6.76 -1.10 19.99
C LEU A 153 -7.82 -0.60 20.98
N LYS A 154 -7.87 0.72 21.22
CA LYS A 154 -8.90 1.32 22.07
C LYS A 154 -10.32 1.10 21.56
N GLN A 155 -10.53 1.14 20.25
CA GLN A 155 -11.85 0.81 19.66
C GLN A 155 -12.26 -0.64 19.91
N GLN A 156 -11.29 -1.55 20.02
CA GLN A 156 -11.51 -2.94 20.43
C GLN A 156 -11.58 -3.13 21.95
N GLY A 157 -11.43 -2.06 22.73
CA GLY A 157 -11.43 -2.09 24.18
C GLY A 157 -10.13 -2.63 24.78
N LEU A 158 -9.01 -2.52 24.07
CA LEU A 158 -7.67 -2.86 24.55
C LEU A 158 -6.83 -1.60 24.76
N ASP A 159 -5.91 -1.66 25.72
CA ASP A 159 -4.85 -0.67 25.89
C ASP A 159 -3.49 -1.32 25.59
N ILE A 160 -2.43 -0.51 25.42
CA ILE A 160 -1.09 -0.99 25.09
C ILE A 160 -0.02 -0.17 25.78
N GLU A 161 1.00 -0.85 26.30
CA GLU A 161 2.16 -0.21 26.94
C GLU A 161 3.02 0.55 25.92
N PRO A 162 3.72 1.62 26.32
CA PRO A 162 4.54 2.42 25.39
C PRO A 162 5.61 1.60 24.66
N GLU A 163 6.35 0.72 25.35
CA GLU A 163 7.38 -0.13 24.74
C GLU A 163 6.77 -1.15 23.77
N ALA A 164 5.65 -1.76 24.15
CA ALA A 164 4.90 -2.70 23.30
C ALA A 164 4.36 -2.02 22.03
N LEU A 165 3.86 -0.79 22.16
CA LEU A 165 3.35 0.00 21.05
C LEU A 165 4.47 0.38 20.07
N ALA A 166 5.63 0.78 20.58
CA ALA A 166 6.79 1.10 19.75
C ALA A 166 7.24 -0.12 18.93
N LEU A 167 7.35 -1.29 19.58
CA LEU A 167 7.66 -2.55 18.90
C LEU A 167 6.61 -2.90 17.84
N PHE A 168 5.33 -2.85 18.20
CA PHE A 168 4.25 -3.17 17.28
C PHE A 168 4.30 -2.26 16.04
N ALA A 169 4.46 -0.95 16.25
CA ALA A 169 4.54 0.03 15.16
C ALA A 169 5.75 -0.22 14.24
N GLU A 170 6.93 -0.53 14.79
CA GLU A 170 8.11 -0.89 14.00
C GLU A 170 7.85 -2.13 13.13
N ARG A 171 7.14 -3.13 13.66
CA ARG A 171 6.95 -4.42 12.99
C ARG A 171 5.89 -4.39 11.89
N VAL A 172 4.90 -3.52 12.00
CA VAL A 172 3.81 -3.40 11.01
C VAL A 172 3.98 -2.20 10.07
N GLU A 173 5.11 -1.49 10.15
CA GLU A 173 5.38 -0.31 9.32
C GLU A 173 5.30 -0.66 7.83
N GLY A 174 4.51 0.12 7.09
CA GLY A 174 4.28 -0.09 5.65
C GLY A 174 3.24 -1.16 5.31
N ASN A 175 2.64 -1.84 6.31
CA ASN A 175 1.59 -2.83 6.10
C ASN A 175 0.43 -2.65 7.10
N LEU A 176 -0.42 -1.64 6.86
CA LEU A 176 -1.58 -1.40 7.71
C LEU A 176 -2.59 -2.55 7.69
N LEU A 177 -2.69 -3.30 6.60
CA LEU A 177 -3.59 -4.45 6.52
C LEU A 177 -3.17 -5.52 7.54
N ALA A 178 -1.88 -5.82 7.63
CA ALA A 178 -1.34 -6.71 8.65
C ALA A 178 -1.54 -6.12 10.06
N ALA A 179 -1.29 -4.82 10.24
CA ALA A 179 -1.57 -4.14 11.51
C ALA A 179 -3.03 -4.34 11.96
N ARG A 180 -4.01 -4.19 11.06
CA ARG A 180 -5.43 -4.44 11.37
C ARG A 180 -5.67 -5.88 11.80
N GLN A 181 -5.14 -6.85 11.05
CA GLN A 181 -5.34 -8.28 11.37
C GLN A 181 -4.77 -8.63 12.75
N GLU A 182 -3.61 -8.09 13.08
CA GLU A 182 -2.98 -8.32 14.38
C GLU A 182 -3.75 -7.68 15.52
N ILE A 183 -4.28 -6.46 15.33
CA ILE A 183 -5.15 -5.81 16.31
C ILE A 183 -6.44 -6.60 16.53
N GLU A 184 -7.05 -7.11 15.46
CA GLU A 184 -8.24 -7.96 15.54
C GLU A 184 -7.94 -9.29 16.25
N LYS A 185 -6.79 -9.91 15.96
CA LYS A 185 -6.33 -11.13 16.63
C LYS A 185 -6.14 -10.91 18.13
N LEU A 186 -5.46 -9.83 18.51
CA LEU A 186 -5.29 -9.45 19.91
C LEU A 186 -6.64 -9.25 20.62
N ALA A 187 -7.61 -8.62 19.96
CA ALA A 187 -8.96 -8.43 20.50
C ALA A 187 -9.74 -9.74 20.70
N LEU A 188 -9.40 -10.80 19.97
CA LEU A 188 -9.99 -12.13 20.15
C LEU A 188 -9.27 -12.95 21.24
N LEU A 189 -7.96 -12.73 21.42
CA LEU A 189 -7.14 -13.46 22.38
C LEU A 189 -7.27 -12.91 23.81
N HIS A 190 -7.52 -11.61 23.95
CA HIS A 190 -7.53 -10.94 25.24
C HIS A 190 -8.91 -10.33 25.56
N PRO A 191 -9.31 -10.31 26.85
CA PRO A 191 -10.55 -9.66 27.25
C PRO A 191 -10.46 -8.14 27.13
N LYS A 192 -11.63 -7.48 27.05
CA LYS A 192 -11.72 -6.02 27.10
C LYS A 192 -11.11 -5.48 28.41
N GLY A 193 -10.35 -4.39 28.30
CA GLY A 193 -9.60 -3.76 29.39
C GLY A 193 -8.20 -4.34 29.60
N HIS A 194 -7.80 -5.36 28.83
CA HIS A 194 -6.44 -5.90 28.90
C HIS A 194 -5.41 -4.88 28.39
N LEU A 195 -4.29 -4.79 29.10
CA LEU A 195 -3.14 -3.98 28.75
C LEU A 195 -2.11 -4.85 28.03
N ILE A 196 -1.96 -4.64 26.73
CA ILE A 196 -1.00 -5.34 25.86
C ILE A 196 0.42 -4.97 26.30
N ASN A 197 1.14 -5.95 26.83
CA ASN A 197 2.54 -5.83 27.20
C ASN A 197 3.46 -6.21 26.03
N ILE A 198 4.77 -6.11 26.24
CA ILE A 198 5.76 -6.39 25.18
C ILE A 198 5.70 -7.84 24.67
N ALA A 199 5.43 -8.83 25.53
CA ALA A 199 5.37 -10.23 25.14
C ALA A 199 4.12 -10.53 24.31
N ASP A 200 2.97 -9.93 24.66
CA ASP A 200 1.74 -10.01 23.87
C ASP A 200 1.96 -9.39 22.48
N ALA A 201 2.62 -8.23 22.41
CA ALA A 201 2.95 -7.56 21.16
C ALA A 201 3.92 -8.39 20.31
N GLU A 202 4.99 -8.94 20.89
CA GLU A 202 5.92 -9.85 20.21
C GLU A 202 5.21 -11.06 19.62
N ALA A 203 4.34 -11.70 20.39
CA ALA A 203 3.59 -12.87 19.94
C ALA A 203 2.60 -12.54 18.80
N ALA A 204 1.97 -11.36 18.86
CA ALA A 204 1.08 -10.92 17.80
C ALA A 204 1.84 -10.68 16.49
N VAL A 205 2.86 -9.81 16.53
CA VAL A 205 3.56 -9.37 15.31
C VAL A 205 4.66 -10.32 14.84
N ALA A 206 4.87 -11.45 15.52
CA ALA A 206 5.81 -12.49 15.11
C ALA A 206 5.60 -12.94 13.66
N THR A 207 4.34 -12.99 13.21
CA THR A 207 3.94 -13.37 11.85
C THR A 207 3.76 -12.19 10.89
N VAL A 208 3.88 -10.93 11.33
CA VAL A 208 3.86 -9.76 10.41
C VAL A 208 5.27 -9.42 9.90
N ALA A 209 6.29 -10.08 10.43
CA ALA A 209 7.60 -10.15 9.79
C ALA A 209 7.56 -10.80 8.39
N ARG A 210 6.42 -11.41 8.05
CA ARG A 210 6.06 -11.83 6.70
C ARG A 210 5.88 -10.58 5.83
N PHE A 211 6.87 -10.36 4.96
CA PHE A 211 6.86 -9.53 3.74
C PHE A 211 7.34 -8.05 3.77
N ASP A 212 8.40 -7.66 3.06
CA ASP A 212 9.28 -8.53 2.24
C ASP A 212 10.58 -7.86 1.75
N VAL A 213 10.48 -6.95 0.79
CA VAL A 213 11.66 -6.54 0.03
C VAL A 213 12.35 -5.31 0.63
N PHE A 214 11.56 -4.43 1.23
CA PHE A 214 12.04 -3.16 1.76
C PHE A 214 12.81 -3.33 3.06
N GLN A 215 12.37 -4.26 3.93
CA GLN A 215 13.11 -4.60 5.15
C GLN A 215 14.43 -5.28 4.81
N LEU A 216 14.46 -6.13 3.78
CA LEU A 216 15.69 -6.74 3.26
C LEU A 216 16.67 -5.65 2.81
N ALA A 217 16.22 -4.69 2.00
CA ALA A 217 17.03 -3.55 1.57
C ALA A 217 17.63 -2.77 2.74
N GLY A 218 16.81 -2.50 3.78
CA GLY A 218 17.28 -1.85 5.00
C GLY A 218 18.35 -2.66 5.74
N ALA A 219 18.12 -3.96 5.92
CA ALA A 219 18.99 -4.84 6.68
C ALA A 219 20.37 -5.01 6.02
N TRP A 220 20.42 -5.31 4.72
CA TRP A 220 21.72 -5.54 4.06
C TRP A 220 22.51 -4.26 3.86
N MET A 221 21.86 -3.12 3.60
CA MET A 221 22.55 -1.83 3.49
C MET A 221 23.13 -1.38 4.84
N LYS A 222 22.39 -1.62 5.95
CA LYS A 222 22.87 -1.34 7.32
C LYS A 222 24.03 -2.24 7.74
N GLY A 223 24.19 -3.39 7.09
CA GLY A 223 25.22 -4.38 7.39
C GLY A 223 24.83 -5.37 8.48
N ASP A 224 23.53 -5.66 8.62
CA ASP A 224 23.01 -6.59 9.62
C ASP A 224 22.84 -7.99 9.01
N ALA A 225 23.95 -8.72 8.88
CA ALA A 225 23.96 -10.05 8.24
C ALA A 225 23.05 -11.07 8.94
N LEU A 226 22.92 -10.98 10.28
CA LEU A 226 22.05 -11.87 11.05
C LEU A 226 20.58 -11.61 10.73
N ARG A 227 20.17 -10.33 10.66
CA ARG A 227 18.82 -9.96 10.24
C ARG A 227 18.54 -10.33 8.80
N VAL A 228 19.52 -10.17 7.89
CA VAL A 228 19.40 -10.60 6.49
C VAL A 228 19.12 -12.10 6.39
N SER A 229 19.88 -12.94 7.09
CA SER A 229 19.64 -14.39 7.09
C SER A 229 18.22 -14.73 7.53
N ARG A 230 17.79 -14.19 8.69
CA ARG A 230 16.44 -14.44 9.22
C ARG A 230 15.33 -13.99 8.28
N LEU A 231 15.49 -12.82 7.65
CA LEU A 231 14.55 -12.33 6.67
C LEU A 231 14.47 -13.30 5.48
N LEU A 232 15.61 -13.66 4.89
CA LEU A 232 15.63 -14.55 3.72
C LEU A 232 15.13 -15.97 4.04
N ASP A 233 15.34 -16.47 5.25
CA ASP A 233 14.78 -17.74 5.71
C ASP A 233 13.25 -17.67 5.80
N GLY A 234 12.70 -16.61 6.40
CA GLY A 234 11.25 -16.39 6.47
C GLY A 234 10.60 -16.28 5.08
N LEU A 235 11.23 -15.54 4.16
CA LEU A 235 10.74 -15.36 2.80
C LEU A 235 10.75 -16.66 1.99
N GLU A 236 11.77 -17.50 2.14
CA GLU A 236 11.78 -18.82 1.51
C GLU A 236 10.70 -19.74 2.08
N GLU A 237 10.52 -19.75 3.41
CA GLU A 237 9.46 -20.52 4.08
C GLU A 237 8.04 -20.05 3.73
N GLU A 238 7.91 -18.79 3.29
CA GLU A 238 6.68 -18.18 2.82
C GLU A 238 6.28 -18.59 1.41
N GLY A 239 7.20 -19.23 0.68
CA GLY A 239 6.99 -19.60 -0.71
C GLY A 239 7.15 -18.42 -1.66
N GLU A 240 7.91 -17.40 -1.27
CA GLU A 240 8.18 -16.27 -2.17
C GLU A 240 9.04 -16.66 -3.35
N GLU A 241 8.76 -15.99 -4.47
CA GLU A 241 9.47 -16.23 -5.70
C GLU A 241 10.75 -15.36 -5.75
N PRO A 242 11.95 -15.97 -5.90
CA PRO A 242 13.22 -15.24 -5.94
C PRO A 242 13.29 -14.15 -7.00
N VAL A 243 12.44 -14.20 -8.03
CA VAL A 243 12.38 -13.22 -9.14
C VAL A 243 12.24 -11.79 -8.62
N LEU A 244 11.27 -11.55 -7.73
CA LEU A 244 10.96 -10.20 -7.24
C LEU A 244 12.07 -9.68 -6.33
N LEU A 245 12.56 -10.55 -5.44
CA LEU A 245 13.65 -10.28 -4.52
C LEU A 245 14.94 -9.93 -5.26
N LEU A 246 15.27 -10.72 -6.27
CA LEU A 246 16.45 -10.51 -7.11
C LEU A 246 16.37 -9.18 -7.86
N TRP A 247 15.21 -8.87 -8.45
CA TRP A 247 15.01 -7.60 -9.15
C TRP A 247 15.29 -6.41 -8.24
N ALA A 248 14.75 -6.43 -7.02
CA ALA A 248 14.88 -5.32 -6.08
C ALA A 248 16.31 -5.16 -5.57
N VAL A 249 16.97 -6.25 -5.17
CA VAL A 249 18.38 -6.21 -4.75
C VAL A 249 19.28 -5.75 -5.91
N ALA A 250 19.04 -6.23 -7.13
CA ALA A 250 19.80 -5.79 -8.29
C ALA A 250 19.63 -4.29 -8.58
N GLU A 251 18.43 -3.74 -8.41
CA GLU A 251 18.20 -2.30 -8.59
C GLU A 251 18.89 -1.47 -7.51
N ASP A 252 18.91 -1.96 -6.28
CA ASP A 252 19.65 -1.34 -5.19
C ASP A 252 21.17 -1.38 -5.41
N ILE A 253 21.71 -2.51 -5.89
CA ILE A 253 23.13 -2.62 -6.26
C ILE A 253 23.48 -1.62 -7.37
N ARG A 254 22.66 -1.54 -8.44
CA ARG A 254 22.87 -0.55 -9.52
C ARG A 254 22.85 0.89 -8.98
N THR A 255 21.94 1.16 -8.03
CA THR A 255 21.85 2.46 -7.38
C THR A 255 23.09 2.78 -6.55
N LEU A 256 23.63 1.82 -5.80
CA LEU A 256 24.89 1.99 -5.06
C LEU A 256 26.10 2.17 -5.97
N ILE A 257 26.14 1.49 -7.12
CA ILE A 257 27.18 1.69 -8.14
C ILE A 257 27.17 3.14 -8.64
N ARG A 258 25.99 3.63 -9.05
CA ARG A 258 25.81 5.02 -9.51
C ARG A 258 26.15 6.03 -8.42
N LEU A 259 25.71 5.78 -7.18
CA LEU A 259 26.00 6.63 -6.03
C LEU A 259 27.51 6.70 -5.76
N THR A 260 28.19 5.56 -5.68
CA THR A 260 29.63 5.49 -5.45
C THR A 260 30.42 6.23 -6.53
N ALA A 261 30.03 6.08 -7.80
CA ALA A 261 30.65 6.79 -8.91
C ALA A 261 30.47 8.32 -8.80
N ALA A 262 29.25 8.78 -8.48
CA ALA A 262 28.96 10.21 -8.34
C ALA A 262 29.67 10.85 -7.15
N LEU A 263 29.76 10.14 -6.01
CA LEU A 263 30.52 10.59 -4.84
C LEU A 263 32.02 10.73 -5.15
N LYS A 264 32.60 9.81 -5.93
CA LYS A 264 33.99 9.94 -6.39
C LYS A 264 34.22 11.13 -7.31
N GLN A 265 33.20 11.58 -8.02
CA GLN A 265 33.23 12.80 -8.86
C GLN A 265 33.02 14.09 -8.05
N GLY A 266 32.95 14.01 -6.73
CA GLY A 266 32.76 15.18 -5.85
C GLY A 266 31.32 15.68 -5.77
N GLN A 267 30.34 14.94 -6.29
CA GLN A 267 28.93 15.31 -6.18
C GLN A 267 28.42 15.10 -4.75
N ASN A 268 27.43 15.92 -4.35
CA ASN A 268 26.81 15.82 -3.04
C ASN A 268 25.61 14.84 -3.07
N ILE A 269 25.45 14.03 -2.01
CA ILE A 269 24.30 13.13 -1.79
C ILE A 269 22.97 13.90 -1.93
N GLN A 270 22.90 15.12 -1.42
CA GLN A 270 21.68 15.92 -1.46
C GLN A 270 21.22 16.24 -2.88
N SER A 271 22.16 16.48 -3.81
CA SER A 271 21.86 16.70 -5.23
C SER A 271 21.50 15.42 -5.99
N LEU A 272 21.90 14.26 -5.45
CA LEU A 272 21.71 12.95 -6.08
C LEU A 272 20.39 12.27 -5.68
N ARG A 273 19.70 12.78 -4.66
CA ARG A 273 18.48 12.16 -4.12
C ARG A 273 17.44 11.85 -5.21
N ASN A 274 17.10 12.85 -6.01
CA ASN A 274 16.03 12.73 -7.00
C ASN A 274 16.47 11.88 -8.21
N SER A 275 17.71 12.05 -8.67
CA SER A 275 18.23 11.34 -9.85
C SER A 275 18.43 9.84 -9.57
N LEU A 276 18.82 9.49 -8.35
CA LEU A 276 19.02 8.10 -7.92
C LEU A 276 17.82 7.50 -7.18
N ARG A 277 16.70 8.24 -7.10
CA ARG A 277 15.46 7.81 -6.41
C ARG A 277 15.71 7.32 -4.97
N LEU A 278 16.58 8.01 -4.24
CA LEU A 278 16.89 7.70 -2.84
C LEU A 278 15.78 8.26 -1.94
N TRP A 279 14.74 7.45 -1.68
CA TRP A 279 13.59 7.84 -0.85
C TRP A 279 13.62 7.15 0.52
N GLY A 280 12.94 7.75 1.51
CA GLY A 280 12.87 7.23 2.88
C GLY A 280 14.25 6.93 3.47
N ASP A 281 14.38 5.76 4.10
CA ASP A 281 15.62 5.30 4.76
C ASP A 281 16.78 5.09 3.80
N LYS A 282 16.55 4.92 2.48
CA LYS A 282 17.64 4.80 1.51
C LYS A 282 18.50 6.07 1.44
N GLN A 283 17.97 7.22 1.88
CA GLN A 283 18.75 8.46 1.97
C GLN A 283 19.90 8.36 2.97
N THR A 284 19.72 7.61 4.05
CA THR A 284 20.73 7.43 5.10
C THR A 284 21.51 6.14 4.89
N LEU A 285 20.82 5.06 4.53
CA LEU A 285 21.41 3.72 4.40
C LEU A 285 22.27 3.57 3.14
N ALA A 286 21.87 4.13 1.99
CA ALA A 286 22.63 3.96 0.75
C ALA A 286 24.03 4.61 0.81
N PRO A 287 24.20 5.83 1.35
CA PRO A 287 25.54 6.38 1.58
C PRO A 287 26.39 5.58 2.56
N MET A 288 25.79 4.99 3.59
CA MET A 288 26.51 4.11 4.53
C MET A 288 27.00 2.84 3.83
N ALA A 289 26.11 2.18 3.07
CA ALA A 289 26.45 1.00 2.28
C ALA A 289 27.52 1.31 1.21
N ALA A 290 27.42 2.44 0.51
CA ALA A 290 28.40 2.88 -0.48
C ALA A 290 29.80 3.16 0.10
N LYS A 291 29.89 3.50 1.39
CA LYS A 291 31.18 3.62 2.10
C LYS A 291 31.74 2.26 2.53
N ARG A 292 30.87 1.33 2.92
CA ARG A 292 31.24 0.00 3.43
C ARG A 292 31.61 -0.97 2.31
N ILE A 293 30.88 -0.93 1.20
CA ILE A 293 30.98 -1.90 0.10
C ILE A 293 31.76 -1.26 -1.05
N SER A 294 32.86 -1.91 -1.46
CA SER A 294 33.68 -1.40 -2.55
C SER A 294 32.96 -1.48 -3.91
N ILE A 295 33.31 -0.58 -4.83
CA ILE A 295 32.74 -0.56 -6.18
C ILE A 295 32.97 -1.88 -6.93
N ASN A 296 34.13 -2.52 -6.74
CA ASN A 296 34.44 -3.82 -7.36
C ASN A 296 33.49 -4.90 -6.83
N ARG A 297 33.26 -4.91 -5.52
CA ARG A 297 32.33 -5.85 -4.88
C ARG A 297 30.89 -5.67 -5.37
N LEU A 298 30.44 -4.42 -5.57
CA LEU A 298 29.12 -4.14 -6.15
C LEU A 298 29.00 -4.59 -7.61
N LEU A 299 30.05 -4.41 -8.42
CA LEU A 299 30.07 -4.87 -9.81
C LEU A 299 30.05 -6.39 -9.91
N ASP A 300 30.80 -7.09 -9.05
CA ASP A 300 30.78 -8.55 -8.99
C ASP A 300 29.44 -9.08 -8.48
N ALA A 301 28.85 -8.43 -7.47
CA ALA A 301 27.51 -8.74 -6.99
C ALA A 301 26.45 -8.63 -8.11
N LEU A 302 26.56 -7.62 -8.99
CA LEU A 302 25.66 -7.47 -10.13
C LEU A 302 25.81 -8.59 -11.17
N LYS A 303 27.03 -9.12 -11.36
CA LYS A 303 27.25 -10.32 -12.19
C LYS A 303 26.63 -11.56 -11.55
N THR A 304 26.75 -11.71 -10.23
CA THR A 304 26.08 -12.77 -9.49
C THR A 304 24.56 -12.67 -9.62
N CYS A 305 23.98 -11.46 -9.57
CA CYS A 305 22.55 -11.29 -9.85
C CYS A 305 22.16 -11.80 -11.25
N ALA A 306 22.98 -11.56 -12.27
CA ALA A 306 22.72 -12.06 -13.62
C ALA A 306 22.80 -13.59 -13.70
N LYS A 307 23.71 -14.22 -12.94
CA LYS A 307 23.77 -15.69 -12.80
C LYS A 307 22.49 -16.21 -12.15
N ILE A 308 22.06 -15.63 -11.03
CA ILE A 308 20.83 -16.03 -10.32
C ILE A 308 19.60 -15.88 -11.24
N ASP A 309 19.51 -14.79 -12.02
CA ASP A 309 18.41 -14.59 -13.00
C ASP A 309 18.35 -15.71 -14.05
N ARG A 310 19.51 -16.19 -14.53
CA ARG A 310 19.58 -17.34 -15.44
C ARG A 310 19.15 -18.63 -14.78
N ILE A 311 19.53 -18.87 -13.52
CA ILE A 311 19.08 -20.03 -12.74
C ILE A 311 17.57 -20.01 -12.60
N ILE A 312 16.99 -18.89 -12.17
CA ILE A 312 15.54 -18.73 -12.01
C ILE A 312 14.80 -18.99 -13.33
N LYS A 313 15.35 -18.53 -14.45
CA LYS A 313 14.76 -18.72 -15.79
C LYS A 313 15.04 -20.10 -16.41
N GLY A 314 15.73 -21.00 -15.70
CA GLY A 314 16.10 -22.32 -16.19
C GLY A 314 17.14 -22.32 -17.32
N ALA A 315 17.86 -21.21 -17.51
CA ALA A 315 18.94 -21.09 -18.50
C ALA A 315 20.31 -21.53 -17.96
N GLU A 316 20.44 -21.74 -16.65
CA GLU A 316 21.62 -22.24 -15.95
C GLU A 316 21.16 -23.17 -14.82
N GLU A 317 21.89 -24.24 -14.51
CA GLU A 317 21.55 -25.12 -13.39
C GLU A 317 21.98 -24.51 -12.05
N GLY A 318 21.19 -24.73 -11.00
CA GLY A 318 21.52 -24.32 -9.64
C GLY A 318 20.28 -24.14 -8.77
N ASP A 319 20.50 -23.80 -7.50
CA ASP A 319 19.44 -23.37 -6.59
C ASP A 319 19.48 -21.84 -6.43
N ALA A 320 18.44 -21.18 -6.94
CA ALA A 320 18.32 -19.73 -6.91
C ALA A 320 18.30 -19.18 -5.48
N TRP A 321 17.65 -19.88 -4.55
CA TRP A 321 17.53 -19.44 -3.17
C TRP A 321 18.86 -19.48 -2.44
N THR A 322 19.60 -20.59 -2.53
CA THR A 322 20.94 -20.70 -1.96
C THR A 322 21.88 -19.62 -2.48
N GLU A 323 21.95 -19.41 -3.80
CA GLU A 323 22.83 -18.40 -4.41
C GLU A 323 22.43 -16.97 -4.02
N PHE A 324 21.12 -16.69 -3.96
CA PHE A 324 20.60 -15.40 -3.52
C PHE A 324 20.92 -15.12 -2.05
N LYS A 325 20.71 -16.11 -1.17
CA LYS A 325 21.05 -16.02 0.27
C LYS A 325 22.53 -15.72 0.48
N GLN A 326 23.41 -16.42 -0.22
CA GLN A 326 24.85 -16.18 -0.16
C GLN A 326 25.21 -14.76 -0.61
N LEU A 327 24.64 -14.31 -1.73
CA LEU A 327 24.90 -12.97 -2.27
C LEU A 327 24.53 -11.88 -1.26
N VAL A 328 23.28 -11.86 -0.80
CA VAL A 328 22.78 -10.75 0.04
C VAL A 328 23.41 -10.77 1.43
N THR A 329 23.58 -11.96 2.02
CA THR A 329 24.29 -12.11 3.30
C THR A 329 25.73 -11.64 3.20
N SER A 330 26.41 -11.95 2.08
CA SER A 330 27.77 -11.44 1.87
C SER A 330 27.79 -9.91 1.82
N LEU A 331 26.87 -9.26 1.10
CA LEU A 331 26.82 -7.80 1.01
C LEU A 331 26.54 -7.13 2.37
N ALA A 332 25.87 -7.83 3.28
CA ALA A 332 25.62 -7.37 4.64
C ALA A 332 26.85 -7.49 5.55
N ALA A 333 27.80 -8.38 5.26
CA ALA A 333 29.10 -8.47 5.94
C ALA A 333 30.06 -7.37 5.46
#